data_AF-A0A849QUM2-F1
#
_entry.id   AF-A0A849QUM2-F1
#
_cell.length_a   1.000
_cell.length_b   1.000
_cell.length_c   1.000
_cell.angle_alpha   90.00
_cell.angle_beta   90.00
_cell.angle_gamma   90.00
#
_symmetry.space_group_name_H-M   'P 1'
#
loop_
_entity.id
_entity.type
_entity.pdbx_description
1 polymer ?
#
loop_
_entity_poly.entity_id
_entity_poly.type
_entity_poly.pdbx_seq_one_letter_code
_entity_poly.pdbx_strand_id
1 'polypeptide(L)'
;ATKKRVVIADPLMNEVREPDQTLIMRQRSAVIGKSYDANVFGIIVSTKNGQNRMELANELKELAKKHEKDAYIFSMDLITPDQLLQFKVDAFVNTACPRLAVDEVGRFHAPMLMPQEFEIAIGERKWDDIVFDEILGE
;
A
#
# COMPACT_ATOMS: atom_id res chain seq x y z
N ALA A 1 8.85 -10.67 -4.35
CA ALA A 1 10.26 -10.77 -3.92
C ALA A 1 11.13 -11.59 -4.89
N THR A 2 11.12 -12.93 -4.89
CA THR A 2 12.25 -13.70 -5.46
C THR A 2 12.15 -14.12 -6.93
N LYS A 3 10.97 -14.03 -7.56
CA LYS A 3 10.67 -14.56 -8.91
C LYS A 3 10.99 -16.06 -9.10
N LYS A 4 11.19 -16.80 -7.99
CA LYS A 4 11.44 -18.24 -8.00
C LYS A 4 10.11 -18.98 -7.84
N ARG A 5 10.08 -20.27 -8.21
CA ARG A 5 8.96 -21.15 -7.91
C ARG A 5 8.76 -21.24 -6.40
N VAL A 6 7.51 -21.07 -5.96
CA VAL A 6 7.12 -21.14 -4.55
C VAL A 6 6.09 -22.25 -4.38
N VAL A 7 6.21 -23.00 -3.29
CA VAL A 7 5.27 -24.04 -2.90
C VAL A 7 4.87 -23.79 -1.45
N ILE A 8 3.58 -23.90 -1.14
CA ILE A 8 3.04 -23.83 0.21
C ILE A 8 2.84 -25.27 0.70
N ALA A 9 3.53 -25.63 1.79
CA ALA A 9 3.30 -26.86 2.52
C ALA A 9 2.53 -26.51 3.81
N ASP A 10 1.27 -26.92 3.90
CA ASP A 10 0.42 -26.67 5.07
C ASP A 10 0.51 -27.87 6.03
N PRO A 11 1.13 -27.71 7.22
CA PRO A 11 1.34 -28.83 8.13
C PRO A 11 0.07 -29.27 8.86
N LEU A 12 -0.98 -28.43 8.89
CA LEU A 12 -2.24 -28.74 9.55
C LEU A 12 -3.17 -29.53 8.62
N MET A 13 -3.21 -29.13 7.35
CA MET A 13 -3.99 -29.82 6.32
C MET A 13 -3.24 -31.01 5.70
N ASN A 14 -1.93 -31.13 5.98
CA ASN A 14 -1.03 -32.11 5.36
C ASN A 14 -1.12 -32.05 3.82
N GLU A 15 -1.13 -30.83 3.26
CA GLU A 15 -1.22 -30.60 1.83
C GLU A 15 -0.04 -29.79 1.30
N VAL A 16 0.21 -29.94 0.00
CA VAL A 16 1.19 -29.14 -0.73
C VAL A 16 0.50 -28.54 -1.95
N ARG A 17 0.54 -27.21 -2.07
CA ARG A 17 -0.07 -26.46 -3.18
C ARG A 17 0.84 -25.36 -3.70
N GLU A 18 0.58 -24.90 -4.92
CA GLU A 18 1.21 -23.68 -5.44
C GLU A 18 0.31 -22.46 -5.18
N PRO A 19 0.87 -21.30 -4.80
CA PRO A 19 0.08 -20.09 -4.61
C PRO A 19 -0.41 -19.53 -5.94
N ASP A 20 -1.70 -19.21 -6.03
CA ASP A 20 -2.23 -18.38 -7.12
C ASP A 20 -2.16 -16.89 -6.76
N GLN A 21 -1.34 -16.14 -7.48
CA GLN A 21 -1.13 -14.70 -7.27
C GLN A 21 -2.09 -13.84 -8.12
N THR A 22 -2.83 -14.45 -9.05
CA THR A 22 -3.63 -13.75 -10.06
C THR A 22 -4.67 -12.84 -9.43
N LEU A 23 -5.34 -13.32 -8.37
CA LEU A 23 -6.37 -12.56 -7.67
C LEU A 23 -5.79 -11.29 -7.04
N ILE A 24 -4.69 -11.41 -6.28
CA ILE A 24 -4.05 -10.28 -5.60
C ILE A 24 -3.55 -9.26 -6.62
N MET A 25 -2.87 -9.71 -7.68
CA MET A 25 -2.37 -8.81 -8.74
C MET A 25 -3.50 -8.05 -9.44
N ARG A 26 -4.64 -8.71 -9.72
CA ARG A 26 -5.82 -8.05 -10.29
C ARG A 26 -6.41 -7.02 -9.34
N GLN A 27 -6.49 -7.34 -8.04
CA GLN A 27 -6.94 -6.40 -7.02
C GLN A 27 -6.03 -5.18 -6.93
N ARG A 28 -4.70 -5.36 -6.88
CA ARG A 28 -3.74 -4.25 -6.89
C ARG A 28 -3.88 -3.37 -8.14
N SER A 29 -4.03 -4.00 -9.30
CA SER A 29 -4.29 -3.30 -10.58
C SER A 29 -5.55 -2.44 -10.53
N ALA A 30 -6.62 -2.96 -9.94
CA ALA A 30 -7.85 -2.19 -9.78
C ALA A 30 -7.69 -1.02 -8.78
N VAL A 31 -6.93 -1.20 -7.70
CA VAL A 31 -6.66 -0.14 -6.72
C VAL A 31 -5.85 0.98 -7.36
N ILE A 32 -4.76 0.66 -8.07
CA ILE A 32 -3.92 1.66 -8.75
C ILE A 32 -4.71 2.36 -9.85
N GLY A 33 -5.45 1.60 -10.66
CA GLY A 33 -6.29 2.15 -11.73
C GLY A 33 -7.30 3.19 -11.23
N LYS A 34 -7.91 2.93 -10.05
CA LYS A 34 -8.83 3.89 -9.39
C LYS A 34 -8.14 5.13 -8.85
N SER A 35 -6.83 5.09 -8.67
CA SER A 35 -6.04 6.19 -8.09
C SER A 35 -5.34 7.06 -9.13
N TYR A 36 -5.44 6.77 -10.43
CA TYR A 36 -4.83 7.61 -11.47
C TYR A 36 -5.39 9.04 -11.50
N ASP A 37 -6.69 9.19 -11.28
CA ASP A 37 -7.38 10.49 -11.29
C ASP A 37 -7.40 11.17 -9.90
N ALA A 38 -6.77 10.56 -8.89
CA ALA A 38 -6.72 11.11 -7.53
C ALA A 38 -5.88 12.40 -7.49
N ASN A 39 -6.37 13.41 -6.79
CA ASN A 39 -5.68 14.69 -6.59
C ASN A 39 -5.24 14.91 -5.14
N VAL A 40 -6.00 14.37 -4.18
CA VAL A 40 -5.71 14.48 -2.76
C VAL A 40 -5.37 13.11 -2.17
N PHE A 41 -4.17 12.96 -1.62
CA PHE A 41 -3.67 11.74 -1.01
C PHE A 41 -3.55 11.85 0.52
N GLY A 42 -3.93 10.78 1.21
CA GLY A 42 -3.68 10.60 2.64
C GLY A 42 -2.55 9.63 2.90
N ILE A 43 -1.39 10.10 3.36
CA ILE A 43 -0.24 9.26 3.69
C ILE A 43 -0.33 8.84 5.16
N ILE A 44 -0.45 7.54 5.42
CA ILE A 44 -0.71 7.00 6.75
C ILE A 44 0.59 6.49 7.37
N VAL A 45 0.93 7.00 8.55
CA VAL A 45 2.04 6.54 9.37
C VAL A 45 1.51 5.91 10.65
N SER A 46 2.02 4.73 11.01
CA SER A 46 1.74 4.13 12.31
C SER A 46 2.76 4.58 13.36
N THR A 47 2.32 4.88 14.58
CA THR A 47 3.22 5.13 15.72
C THR A 47 3.74 3.86 16.38
N LYS A 48 3.31 2.67 15.94
CA LYS A 48 3.81 1.38 16.45
C LYS A 48 5.30 1.22 16.13
N ASN A 49 6.06 0.78 17.13
CA ASN A 49 7.46 0.43 16.96
C ASN A 49 7.60 -0.65 15.87
N GLY A 50 8.52 -0.43 14.93
CA GLY A 50 8.73 -1.30 13.75
C GLY A 50 7.82 -1.01 12.55
N GLN A 51 6.84 -0.10 12.66
CA GLN A 51 5.98 0.34 11.55
C GLN A 51 6.08 1.84 11.28
N ASN A 52 6.75 2.58 12.16
CA ASN A 52 6.91 4.02 12.01
C ASN A 52 7.92 4.33 10.90
N ARG A 53 7.40 4.66 9.72
CA ARG A 53 8.17 5.12 8.55
C ARG A 53 7.87 6.59 8.24
N MET A 54 8.03 7.47 9.23
CA MET A 54 7.78 8.91 9.07
C MET A 54 8.67 9.56 8.01
N GLU A 55 9.93 9.13 7.88
CA GLU A 55 10.85 9.64 6.85
C GLU A 55 10.30 9.36 5.45
N LEU A 56 9.97 8.09 5.15
CA LEU A 56 9.32 7.70 3.90
C LEU A 56 8.02 8.49 3.65
N ALA A 57 7.19 8.70 4.67
CA ALA A 57 5.96 9.48 4.51
C ALA A 57 6.23 10.94 4.10
N ASN A 58 7.29 11.56 4.61
CA ASN A 58 7.69 12.91 4.20
C ASN A 58 8.24 12.91 2.76
N GLU A 59 9.04 11.90 2.38
CA GLU A 59 9.52 11.74 1.00
C GLU A 59 8.37 11.61 0.00
N LEU A 60 7.39 10.76 0.30
CA LEU A 60 6.20 10.57 -0.53
C LEU A 60 5.35 11.84 -0.62
N LYS A 61 5.29 12.64 0.45
CA LYS A 61 4.59 13.93 0.44
C LYS A 61 5.26 14.94 -0.48
N GLU A 62 6.59 15.06 -0.41
CA GLU A 62 7.34 15.93 -1.33
C GLU A 62 7.25 15.43 -2.78
N LEU A 63 7.23 14.11 -2.98
CA LEU A 63 7.01 13.52 -4.29
C LEU A 63 5.62 13.85 -4.85
N ALA A 64 4.56 13.75 -4.03
CA ALA A 64 3.21 14.17 -4.42
C ALA A 64 3.21 15.63 -4.92
N LYS A 65 3.84 16.52 -4.14
CA LYS A 65 3.94 17.94 -4.45
C LYS A 65 4.68 18.21 -5.77
N LYS A 66 5.75 17.47 -6.06
CA LYS A 66 6.49 17.54 -7.34
C LYS A 66 5.61 17.19 -8.54
N HIS A 67 4.63 16.30 -8.35
CA HIS A 67 3.66 15.89 -9.35
C HIS A 67 2.34 16.69 -9.29
N GLU A 68 2.35 17.86 -8.63
CA GLU A 68 1.19 18.75 -8.52
C GLU A 68 -0.02 18.08 -7.84
N LYS A 69 0.23 17.15 -6.91
CA LYS A 69 -0.78 16.49 -6.09
C LYS A 69 -0.75 17.01 -4.65
N ASP A 70 -1.91 17.09 -4.02
CA ASP A 70 -2.03 17.41 -2.61
C ASP A 70 -1.84 16.14 -1.76
N ALA A 71 -1.03 16.23 -0.70
CA ALA A 71 -0.81 15.12 0.20
C ALA A 71 -0.72 15.55 1.67
N TYR A 72 -1.39 14.80 2.54
CA TYR A 72 -1.42 15.04 3.99
C TYR A 72 -0.97 13.79 4.75
N ILE A 73 -0.16 13.99 5.78
CA ILE A 73 0.32 12.89 6.63
C ILE A 73 -0.64 12.72 7.82
N PHE A 74 -1.12 11.50 8.02
CA PHE A 74 -1.95 11.09 9.14
C PHE A 74 -1.17 10.11 10.02
N SER A 75 -0.88 10.53 11.25
CA SER A 75 -0.20 9.69 12.25
C SER A 75 -1.23 9.10 13.21
N MET A 76 -1.21 7.78 13.37
CA MET A 76 -2.13 7.05 14.27
C MET A 76 -1.48 5.77 14.81
N ASP A 77 -1.95 5.24 15.94
CA ASP A 77 -1.43 3.97 16.46
C ASP A 77 -1.98 2.76 15.69
N LEU A 78 -3.31 2.57 15.78
CA LEU A 78 -4.04 1.55 15.06
C LEU A 78 -4.69 2.16 13.82
N ILE A 79 -4.62 1.50 12.68
CA ILE A 79 -5.25 1.99 11.43
C ILE A 79 -6.51 1.15 11.20
N THR A 80 -7.66 1.79 11.19
CA THR A 80 -8.96 1.12 10.96
C THR A 80 -9.81 1.88 9.95
N PRO A 81 -10.76 1.20 9.26
CA PRO A 81 -11.69 1.87 8.36
C PRO A 81 -12.46 3.03 9.01
N ASP A 82 -12.91 2.85 10.26
CA ASP A 82 -13.69 3.87 10.98
C ASP A 82 -12.88 5.15 11.24
N GLN A 83 -11.60 5.01 11.60
CA GLN A 83 -10.73 6.17 11.81
C GLN A 83 -10.41 6.90 10.50
N LEU A 84 -10.35 6.18 9.38
CA LEU A 84 -10.08 6.79 8.07
C LEU A 84 -11.32 7.41 7.44
N LEU A 85 -12.53 7.05 7.89
CA LEU A 85 -13.80 7.56 7.37
C LEU A 85 -13.96 9.08 7.48
N GLN A 86 -13.35 9.68 8.50
CA GLN A 86 -13.39 11.13 8.72
C GLN A 86 -12.52 11.92 7.73
N PHE A 87 -11.56 11.28 7.08
CA PHE A 87 -10.65 11.92 6.14
C PHE A 87 -11.18 11.80 4.71
N LYS A 88 -11.47 12.94 4.11
CA LYS A 88 -11.92 13.03 2.71
C LYS A 88 -10.71 13.21 1.80
N VAL A 89 -10.14 12.08 1.39
CA VAL A 89 -9.05 12.00 0.39
C VAL A 89 -9.50 11.08 -0.74
N ASP A 90 -8.91 11.24 -1.92
CA ASP A 90 -9.23 10.44 -3.09
C ASP A 90 -8.59 9.05 -3.01
N ALA A 91 -7.40 8.97 -2.40
CA ALA A 91 -6.69 7.71 -2.14
C ALA A 91 -5.80 7.84 -0.90
N PHE A 92 -5.56 6.71 -0.25
CA PHE A 92 -4.60 6.59 0.85
C PHE A 92 -3.31 5.91 0.39
N VAL A 93 -2.21 6.24 1.04
CA VAL A 93 -0.90 5.61 0.88
C VAL A 93 -0.46 5.08 2.24
N ASN A 94 -0.27 3.77 2.36
CA ASN A 94 0.08 3.12 3.61
C ASN A 94 1.59 3.01 3.77
N THR A 95 2.18 3.75 4.72
CA THR A 95 3.58 3.59 5.13
C THR A 95 3.71 2.86 6.47
N ALA A 96 2.65 2.21 6.97
CA ALA A 96 2.70 1.39 8.19
C ALA A 96 2.98 -0.09 7.85
N CYS A 97 2.24 -1.04 8.44
CA CYS A 97 2.34 -2.46 8.14
C CYS A 97 2.08 -2.73 6.63
N PRO A 98 3.03 -3.31 5.88
CA PRO A 98 2.87 -3.55 4.44
C PRO A 98 1.65 -4.40 4.08
N ARG A 99 1.25 -5.30 4.98
CA ARG A 99 0.10 -6.20 4.76
C ARG A 99 -1.23 -5.47 4.73
N LEU A 100 -1.37 -4.31 5.37
CA LEU A 100 -2.66 -3.62 5.48
C LEU A 100 -3.26 -3.30 4.10
N ALA A 101 -2.43 -2.78 3.19
CA ALA A 101 -2.89 -2.44 1.85
C ALA A 101 -3.33 -3.67 1.05
N VAL A 102 -2.64 -4.81 1.23
CA VAL A 102 -2.84 -6.04 0.46
C VAL A 102 -3.97 -6.91 1.00
N ASP A 103 -4.07 -7.06 2.32
CA ASP A 103 -4.98 -8.01 2.97
C ASP A 103 -6.39 -7.42 3.17
N GLU A 104 -6.51 -6.09 3.30
CA GLU A 104 -7.77 -5.41 3.63
C GLU A 104 -8.42 -4.66 2.45
N VAL A 105 -8.20 -5.15 1.23
CA VAL A 105 -8.74 -4.54 0.01
C VAL A 105 -10.27 -4.44 0.09
N GLY A 106 -10.80 -3.23 -0.15
CA GLY A 106 -12.23 -2.95 -0.16
C GLY A 106 -12.86 -2.69 1.21
N ARG A 107 -12.11 -2.78 2.31
CA ARG A 107 -12.61 -2.41 3.65
C ARG A 107 -12.62 -0.90 3.90
N PHE A 108 -11.76 -0.16 3.20
CA PHE A 108 -11.65 1.29 3.29
C PHE A 108 -12.57 1.99 2.28
N HIS A 109 -13.01 3.20 2.62
CA HIS A 109 -13.90 3.99 1.75
C HIS A 109 -13.20 4.51 0.48
N ALA A 110 -11.88 4.64 0.53
CA ALA A 110 -11.02 5.05 -0.59
C ALA A 110 -9.94 3.99 -0.86
N PRO A 111 -9.36 3.95 -2.08
CA PRO A 111 -8.25 3.07 -2.44
C PRO A 111 -7.08 3.18 -1.46
N MET A 112 -6.44 2.05 -1.15
CA MET A 112 -5.30 1.97 -0.23
C MET A 112 -4.07 1.46 -0.98
N LEU A 113 -3.13 2.36 -1.27
CA LEU A 113 -1.91 2.08 -2.03
C LEU A 113 -0.75 1.72 -1.10
N MET A 114 0.15 0.86 -1.59
CA MET A 114 1.52 0.76 -1.10
C MET A 114 2.35 1.94 -1.61
N PRO A 115 3.50 2.26 -0.99
CA PRO A 115 4.37 3.35 -1.45
C PRO A 115 4.74 3.24 -2.94
N GLN A 116 5.13 2.05 -3.39
CA GLN A 116 5.56 1.79 -4.76
C GLN A 116 4.40 1.90 -5.76
N GLU A 117 3.18 1.65 -5.31
CA GLU A 117 1.98 1.77 -6.13
C GLU A 117 1.49 3.21 -6.23
N PHE A 118 1.71 4.00 -5.18
CA PHE A 118 1.53 5.44 -5.23
C PHE A 118 2.48 6.07 -6.25
N GLU A 119 3.75 5.68 -6.27
CA GLU A 119 4.71 6.10 -7.31
C GLU A 119 4.22 5.76 -8.73
N ILE A 120 3.58 4.60 -8.92
CA ILE A 120 2.98 4.22 -10.21
C ILE A 120 1.76 5.10 -10.52
N ALA A 121 0.89 5.33 -9.54
CA ALA A 121 -0.34 6.10 -9.71
C ALA A 121 -0.07 7.56 -10.12
N ILE A 122 1.01 8.16 -9.60
CA ILE A 122 1.43 9.53 -9.97
C ILE A 122 2.38 9.59 -11.17
N GLY A 123 2.81 8.44 -11.71
CA GLY A 123 3.68 8.36 -12.89
C GLY A 123 5.19 8.49 -12.62
N GLU A 124 5.64 8.39 -11.37
CA GLU A 124 7.07 8.33 -11.02
C GLU A 124 7.69 6.96 -11.35
N ARG A 125 6.91 5.88 -11.20
CA ARG A 125 7.33 4.50 -11.47
C ARG A 125 6.53 3.87 -12.61
N LYS A 126 7.17 2.98 -13.39
CA LYS A 126 6.49 2.19 -14.41
C LYS A 126 5.70 1.03 -13.80
N TRP A 127 4.57 0.71 -14.42
CA TRP A 127 3.70 -0.39 -14.03
C TRP A 127 4.42 -1.75 -13.90
N ASP A 128 5.29 -2.08 -14.85
CA ASP A 128 5.98 -3.38 -14.90
C ASP A 128 6.97 -3.62 -13.75
N ASP A 129 7.32 -2.56 -13.01
CA ASP A 129 8.24 -2.59 -11.89
C ASP A 129 7.51 -2.71 -10.53
N ILE A 130 6.27 -3.23 -10.54
CA ILE A 130 5.51 -3.44 -9.30
C ILE A 130 6.23 -4.44 -8.39
N VAL A 131 6.46 -3.99 -7.16
CA VAL A 131 7.04 -4.78 -6.08
C VAL A 131 6.19 -4.59 -4.83
N PHE A 132 6.07 -5.65 -4.05
CA PHE A 132 5.40 -5.58 -2.76
C PHE A 132 6.27 -4.80 -1.78
N ASP A 133 5.60 -4.03 -0.93
CA ASP A 133 6.25 -3.24 0.10
C ASP A 133 6.88 -4.12 1.18
N GLU A 134 8.09 -3.76 1.61
CA GLU A 134 8.88 -4.49 2.60
C GLU A 134 9.43 -3.49 3.62
N ILE A 135 9.45 -3.87 4.89
CA ILE A 135 10.18 -3.14 5.94
C ILE A 135 11.45 -3.93 6.20
N LEU A 136 12.57 -3.39 5.73
CA LEU A 136 13.89 -3.95 5.98
C LEU A 136 14.41 -3.35 7.29
N GLY A 137 15.01 -4.19 8.14
CA GLY A 137 15.78 -3.70 9.28
C GLY A 137 17.08 -3.06 8.81
N GLU A 138 17.64 -2.20 9.65
CA GLU A 138 19.06 -1.81 9.56
C GLU A 138 19.99 -2.98 9.90
#